data_AF-A0A0F9IUX7-F1
#
_entry.id   AF-A0A0F9IUX7-F1
#
_cell.length_a   1.000
_cell.length_b   1.000
_cell.length_c   1.000
_cell.angle_alpha   90.00
_cell.angle_beta   90.00
_cell.angle_gamma   90.00
#
_symmetry.space_group_name_H-M   'P 1'
#
loop_
_entity.id
_entity.type
_entity.pdbx_description
1 polymer ?
#
loop_
_entity_poly.entity_id
_entity_poly.type
_entity_poly.pdbx_seq_one_letter_code
_entity_poly.pdbx_strand_id
1 'polypeptide(L)'
;DIVVIQDNLAYAIDFKQKATTDPPHYTGRIYIDLNNFAFRSMEFEVDPKTISSIANSMVLHKPRKIKVKPISASYLVNYKSEGNLYHISLIRAENRFRIRLKKKLFGKYYMVITGLSTVL
;
A
#
# COMPACT_ATOMS: atom_id res chain seq x y z
N ASP A 1 4.50 2.96 -19.80
CA ASP A 1 5.64 3.86 -20.11
C ASP A 1 6.96 3.22 -19.72
N ILE A 2 8.08 3.79 -20.18
CA ILE A 2 9.42 3.46 -19.67
C ILE A 2 9.86 4.60 -18.75
N VAL A 3 10.35 4.25 -17.56
CA VAL A 3 10.76 5.22 -16.53
C VAL A 3 12.12 4.83 -15.94
N VAL A 4 12.79 5.77 -15.28
CA VAL A 4 13.96 5.49 -14.46
C VAL A 4 13.51 5.27 -13.01
N ILE A 5 13.88 4.14 -12.42
CA ILE A 5 13.62 3.81 -11.02
C ILE A 5 14.82 3.06 -10.44
N GLN A 6 15.26 3.44 -9.23
CA GLN A 6 16.46 2.85 -8.61
C GLN A 6 17.65 2.77 -9.58
N ASP A 7 17.92 3.89 -10.26
CA ASP A 7 19.01 4.08 -11.23
C ASP A 7 18.97 3.19 -12.48
N ASN A 8 17.84 2.50 -12.75
CA ASN A 8 17.67 1.62 -13.90
C ASN A 8 16.41 1.96 -14.70
N LEU A 9 16.42 1.65 -16.00
CA LEU A 9 15.24 1.76 -16.83
C LEU A 9 14.28 0.60 -16.55
N ALA A 10 12.98 0.90 -16.43
CA ALA A 10 11.93 -0.07 -16.14
C ALA A 10 10.65 0.21 -16.93
N TYR A 11 9.90 -0.84 -17.24
CA TYR A 11 8.49 -0.75 -17.62
C TYR A 11 7.67 -0.29 -16.42
N ALA A 12 6.88 0.77 -16.59
CA ALA A 12 5.84 1.19 -15.66
C ALA A 12 4.48 0.71 -16.18
N ILE A 13 3.82 -0.15 -15.39
CA ILE A 13 2.54 -0.78 -15.72
C ILE A 13 1.52 -0.38 -14.66
N ASP A 14 0.52 0.40 -15.07
CA ASP A 14 -0.62 0.74 -14.21
C ASP A 14 -1.61 -0.41 -14.15
N PHE A 15 -2.18 -0.63 -12.98
CA PHE A 15 -3.24 -1.60 -12.77
C PHE A 15 -4.38 -1.03 -11.93
N LYS A 16 -5.56 -1.58 -12.18
CA LYS A 16 -6.77 -1.36 -11.39
C LYS A 16 -7.53 -2.67 -11.29
N GLN A 17 -7.81 -3.10 -10.08
CA GLN A 17 -8.58 -4.31 -9.85
C GLN A 17 -10.02 -4.14 -10.38
N LYS A 18 -10.56 -5.21 -10.97
CA LYS A 18 -11.91 -5.21 -11.53
C LYS A 18 -12.95 -5.04 -10.41
N ALA A 19 -13.93 -4.17 -10.62
CA ALA A 19 -14.97 -3.88 -9.63
C ALA A 19 -15.84 -5.10 -9.28
N THR A 20 -15.85 -6.15 -10.12
CA THR A 20 -16.61 -7.39 -9.93
C THR A 20 -15.97 -8.36 -8.95
N THR A 21 -14.74 -8.14 -8.49
CA THR A 21 -14.10 -8.98 -7.45
C THR A 21 -14.52 -8.51 -6.07
N ASP A 22 -14.35 -9.36 -5.06
CA ASP A 22 -14.58 -8.97 -3.67
C ASP A 22 -13.60 -7.86 -3.22
N PRO A 23 -14.07 -6.89 -2.40
CA PRO A 23 -13.22 -5.83 -1.87
C PRO A 23 -12.26 -6.33 -0.77
N PRO A 24 -11.14 -5.64 -0.50
CA PRO A 24 -10.73 -4.37 -1.09
C PRO A 24 -10.28 -4.48 -2.55
N HIS A 25 -10.49 -3.41 -3.30
CA HIS A 25 -9.93 -3.25 -4.64
C HIS A 25 -8.65 -2.44 -4.54
N TYR A 26 -7.63 -2.82 -5.30
CA TYR A 26 -6.37 -2.09 -5.37
C TYR A 26 -6.19 -1.37 -6.70
N THR A 27 -5.51 -0.23 -6.64
CA THR A 27 -4.97 0.47 -7.80
C THR A 27 -3.49 0.70 -7.55
N GLY A 28 -2.70 0.77 -8.61
CA GLY A 28 -1.28 1.01 -8.43
C GLY A 28 -0.49 0.89 -9.71
N ARG A 29 0.82 0.84 -9.53
CA ARG A 29 1.83 0.75 -10.57
C ARG A 29 2.90 -0.25 -10.18
N ILE A 30 3.27 -1.07 -11.15
CA ILE A 30 4.34 -2.06 -11.05
C ILE A 30 5.48 -1.58 -11.93
N TYR A 31 6.69 -1.69 -11.40
CA TYR A 31 7.92 -1.36 -12.11
C TYR A 31 8.73 -2.63 -12.36
N ILE A 32 8.96 -2.95 -13.63
CA ILE A 32 9.66 -4.17 -14.08
C ILE A 32 10.91 -3.76 -14.84
N ASP A 33 12.07 -4.27 -14.43
CA ASP A 33 13.36 -4.02 -15.07
C ASP A 33 13.34 -4.33 -16.57
N LEU A 34 13.92 -3.45 -17.39
CA LEU A 34 13.94 -3.61 -18.85
C LEU A 34 14.88 -4.72 -19.35
N ASN A 35 15.92 -5.06 -18.60
CA ASN A 35 16.97 -5.98 -19.05
C ASN A 35 16.65 -7.42 -18.63
N ASN A 36 16.22 -7.63 -17.39
CA ASN A 36 16.02 -8.96 -16.82
C ASN A 36 14.56 -9.28 -16.44
N PHE A 37 13.63 -8.35 -16.68
CA PHE A 37 12.20 -8.49 -16.38
C PHE A 37 11.87 -8.76 -14.90
N ALA A 38 12.78 -8.44 -13.99
CA ALA A 38 12.54 -8.56 -12.56
C ALA A 38 11.67 -7.43 -12.03
N PHE A 39 10.87 -7.71 -11.00
CA PHE A 39 10.23 -6.65 -10.24
C PHE A 39 11.29 -5.76 -9.58
N ARG A 40 11.12 -4.45 -9.70
CA ARG A 40 11.98 -3.43 -9.06
C ARG A 40 11.24 -2.72 -7.94
N SER A 41 9.99 -2.37 -8.19
CA SER A 41 9.13 -1.73 -7.21
C SER A 41 7.66 -1.95 -7.54
N MET A 42 6.82 -1.82 -6.52
CA MET A 42 5.37 -1.78 -6.64
C MET A 42 4.84 -0.71 -5.69
N GLU A 43 4.03 0.19 -6.23
CA GLU A 43 3.34 1.24 -5.49
C GLU A 43 1.85 1.02 -5.68
N PHE A 44 1.11 0.83 -4.60
CA PHE A 44 -0.32 0.57 -4.69
C PHE A 44 -1.08 1.05 -3.47
N GLU A 45 -2.37 1.30 -3.67
CA GLU A 45 -3.28 1.71 -2.61
C GLU A 45 -4.61 0.98 -2.73
N VAL A 46 -5.34 0.95 -1.62
CA VAL A 46 -6.73 0.50 -1.62
C VAL A 46 -7.61 1.59 -2.20
N ASP A 47 -8.47 1.24 -3.15
CA ASP A 47 -9.44 2.14 -3.76
C ASP A 47 -10.27 2.82 -2.65
N PRO A 48 -10.36 4.17 -2.63
CA PRO A 48 -11.14 4.90 -1.64
C PRO A 48 -12.61 4.46 -1.54
N LYS A 49 -13.18 3.89 -2.61
CA LYS A 49 -14.55 3.37 -2.62
C LYS A 49 -14.71 2.10 -1.77
N THR A 50 -13.64 1.33 -1.59
CA THR A 50 -13.67 0.06 -0.86
C THR A 50 -12.80 0.03 0.39
N ILE A 51 -12.11 1.12 0.71
CA ILE A 51 -11.35 1.29 1.96
C ILE A 51 -12.14 1.01 3.26
N SER A 52 -13.47 1.11 3.23
CA SER A 52 -14.27 0.76 4.40
C SER A 52 -14.36 -0.75 4.66
N SER A 53 -14.14 -1.61 3.66
CA SER A 53 -14.22 -3.08 3.83
C SER A 53 -13.09 -3.63 4.71
N ILE A 54 -11.95 -2.95 4.75
CA ILE A 54 -10.75 -3.37 5.49
C ILE A 54 -10.67 -2.78 6.90
N ALA A 55 -11.71 -2.11 7.37
CA ALA A 55 -11.69 -1.48 8.70
C ALA A 55 -11.41 -2.48 9.82
N ASN A 56 -11.93 -3.70 9.70
CA ASN A 56 -11.72 -4.75 10.70
C ASN A 56 -10.36 -5.45 10.58
N SER A 57 -9.76 -5.51 9.38
CA SER A 57 -8.42 -6.08 9.21
C SER A 57 -7.32 -5.09 9.63
N MET A 58 -7.56 -3.78 9.51
CA MET A 58 -6.61 -2.75 9.93
C MET A 58 -6.63 -2.46 11.44
N VAL A 59 -7.75 -2.71 12.11
CA VAL A 59 -7.94 -2.36 13.52
C VAL A 59 -8.47 -3.58 14.27
N LEU A 60 -7.55 -4.46 14.68
CA LEU A 60 -7.87 -5.70 15.40
C LEU A 60 -8.54 -5.44 16.76
N HIS A 61 -8.09 -4.41 17.48
CA HIS A 61 -8.64 -4.05 18.78
C HIS A 61 -8.90 -2.55 18.89
N LYS A 62 -10.06 -2.18 19.46
CA LYS A 62 -10.39 -0.79 19.78
C LYS A 62 -11.37 -0.70 20.95
N PRO A 63 -11.30 0.36 21.78
CA PRO A 63 -12.29 0.59 22.83
C PRO A 63 -13.71 0.69 22.28
N ARG A 64 -14.69 0.15 23.03
CA ARG A 64 -16.12 0.12 22.63
C ARG A 64 -16.70 1.50 22.28
N LYS A 65 -16.19 2.58 22.88
CA LYS A 65 -16.68 3.97 22.66
C LYS A 65 -15.99 4.69 21.48
N ILE A 66 -15.05 4.04 20.80
CA ILE A 66 -14.28 4.62 19.69
C ILE A 66 -14.77 4.05 18.34
N LYS A 67 -14.94 4.96 17.37
CA LYS A 67 -15.09 4.64 15.95
C LYS A 67 -13.79 4.99 15.24
N VAL A 68 -13.21 4.02 14.56
CA VAL A 68 -12.06 4.19 13.66
C VAL A 68 -12.56 3.97 12.25
N LYS A 69 -12.26 4.91 11.34
CA LYS A 69 -12.56 4.80 9.92
C LYS A 69 -11.25 4.90 9.15
N PRO A 70 -10.83 3.87 8.41
CA PRO A 70 -9.75 3.99 7.43
C PRO A 70 -10.05 5.09 6.41
N ILE A 71 -9.05 5.90 6.09
CA ILE A 71 -9.13 7.00 5.13
C ILE A 71 -8.32 6.68 3.88
N SER A 72 -7.11 6.14 4.06
CA SER A 72 -6.28 5.66 2.97
C SER A 72 -5.35 4.56 3.50
N ALA A 73 -4.88 3.73 2.58
CA ALA A 73 -3.88 2.70 2.83
C ALA A 73 -3.05 2.52 1.57
N SER A 74 -1.78 2.92 1.66
CA SER A 74 -0.85 2.97 0.54
C SER A 74 0.41 2.18 0.90
N TYR A 75 0.94 1.47 -0.08
CA TYR A 75 2.03 0.53 0.08
C TYR A 75 3.09 0.78 -0.99
N LEU A 76 4.35 0.72 -0.57
CA LEU A 76 5.52 0.71 -1.43
C LEU A 76 6.32 -0.55 -1.11
N VAL A 77 6.58 -1.37 -2.12
CA VAL A 77 7.42 -2.55 -2.01
C VAL A 77 8.56 -2.40 -3.00
N ASN A 78 9.79 -2.33 -2.50
CA ASN A 78 10.98 -2.36 -3.34
C ASN A 78 11.62 -3.73 -3.31
N TYR A 79 12.17 -4.10 -4.45
CA TYR A 79 12.93 -5.31 -4.65
C TYR A 79 14.36 -4.95 -5.02
N LYS A 80 15.29 -5.82 -4.66
CA LYS A 80 16.67 -5.76 -5.13
C LYS A 80 17.03 -7.12 -5.70
N SER A 81 17.94 -7.09 -6.67
CA SER A 81 18.49 -8.27 -7.31
C SER A 81 19.98 -8.36 -7.01
N GLU A 82 20.42 -9.49 -6.46
CA GLU A 82 21.84 -9.86 -6.38
C GLU A 82 22.05 -11.16 -7.15
N GLY A 83 22.73 -11.09 -8.29
CA GLY A 83 22.80 -12.20 -9.24
C GLY A 83 21.41 -12.64 -9.69
N ASN A 84 21.07 -13.92 -9.45
CA ASN A 84 19.76 -14.51 -9.80
C ASN A 84 18.76 -14.50 -8.64
N LEU A 85 19.09 -13.89 -7.49
CA LEU A 85 18.23 -13.82 -6.31
C LEU A 85 17.50 -12.48 -6.25
N TYR A 86 16.17 -12.55 -6.21
CA TYR A 86 15.27 -11.41 -6.07
C TYR A 86 14.67 -11.41 -4.67
N HIS A 87 14.89 -10.33 -3.92
CA HIS A 87 14.41 -10.22 -2.55
C HIS A 87 13.73 -8.87 -2.33
N ILE A 88 12.80 -8.85 -1.37
CA ILE A 88 12.18 -7.62 -0.90
C ILE A 88 13.22 -6.85 -0.08
N SER A 89 13.53 -5.64 -0.52
CA SER A 89 14.50 -4.75 0.11
C SER A 89 13.85 -3.73 1.03
N LEU A 90 12.64 -3.28 0.70
CA LEU A 90 11.85 -2.37 1.52
C LEU A 90 10.36 -2.68 1.36
N ILE A 91 9.65 -2.70 2.48
CA ILE A 91 8.20 -2.56 2.53
C ILE A 91 7.91 -1.31 3.34
N ARG A 92 7.13 -0.39 2.80
CA ARG A 92 6.57 0.75 3.52
C ARG A 92 5.06 0.76 3.38
N ALA A 93 4.36 0.91 4.49
CA ALA A 93 2.93 1.07 4.53
C ALA A 93 2.57 2.42 5.19
N GLU A 94 1.68 3.17 4.57
CA GLU A 94 1.13 4.41 5.09
C GLU A 94 -0.38 4.26 5.23
N ASN A 95 -0.87 4.30 6.47
CA ASN A 95 -2.28 4.13 6.77
C ASN A 95 -2.82 5.39 7.46
N ARG A 96 -3.91 5.94 6.95
CA ARG A 96 -4.57 7.12 7.54
C ARG A 96 -5.91 6.72 8.12
N PHE A 97 -6.20 7.21 9.31
CA PHE A 97 -7.42 6.89 10.04
C PHE A 97 -8.08 8.17 10.54
N ARG A 98 -9.43 8.19 10.51
CA ARG A 98 -10.22 9.14 11.27
C ARG A 98 -10.77 8.44 12.51
N ILE A 99 -10.41 8.97 13.68
CA ILE A 99 -10.81 8.42 14.98
C ILE A 99 -11.75 9.41 15.68
N ARG A 100 -12.90 8.92 16.15
CA ARG A 100 -13.87 9.73 16.91
C ARG A 100 -14.55 8.94 18.01
N LEU A 101 -15.02 9.65 19.04
CA LEU A 101 -15.92 9.08 20.03
C LEU A 101 -17.30 8.82 19.41
N LYS A 102 -17.97 7.75 19.88
CA LYS A 102 -19.40 7.55 19.60
C LYS A 102 -20.18 8.79 20.03
N LYS A 103 -21.17 9.19 19.22
CA LYS A 103 -22.02 10.39 19.41
C LYS A 103 -21.31 11.76 19.27
N LYS A 104 -20.02 11.81 18.91
CA LYS A 104 -19.35 13.06 18.51
C LYS A 104 -19.28 13.19 16.99
N LEU A 105 -19.51 14.41 16.49
CA LEU A 105 -19.45 14.77 15.07
C LEU A 105 -18.01 14.97 14.58
N PHE A 106 -17.15 15.52 15.44
CA PHE A 106 -15.74 15.76 15.13
C PHE A 106 -14.86 14.59 15.58
N GLY A 107 -13.82 14.33 14.79
CA GLY A 107 -12.81 13.31 15.04
C GLY A 107 -11.44 13.85 14.67
N LYS A 108 -10.40 13.14 15.10
CA LYS A 108 -9.01 13.46 14.78
C LYS A 108 -8.51 12.53 13.67
N TYR A 109 -7.56 13.03 12.89
CA TYR A 109 -6.88 12.27 11.86
C TYR A 109 -5.54 11.79 12.40
N TYR A 110 -5.24 10.53 12.14
CA TYR A 110 -4.00 9.88 12.54
C TYR A 110 -3.38 9.22 11.33
N MET A 111 -2.05 9.20 11.31
CA MET A 111 -1.25 8.60 10.27
C MET A 111 -0.29 7.63 10.93
N VAL A 112 -0.27 6.41 10.42
CA VAL A 112 0.65 5.36 10.86
C VAL A 112 1.52 5.00 9.67
N ILE A 113 2.83 5.19 9.84
CA ILE A 113 3.83 4.79 8.86
C ILE A 113 4.58 3.60 9.46
N THR A 114 4.58 2.49 8.75
CA THR A 114 5.33 1.28 9.10
C THR A 114 6.30 0.95 7.98
N GLY A 115 7.47 0.46 8.36
CA GLY A 115 8.54 0.10 7.42
C GLY A 115 9.26 -1.16 7.85
N LEU A 116 9.63 -1.98 6.88
CA LEU A 116 10.58 -3.08 7.03
C LEU A 116 11.63 -2.93 5.94
N SER A 117 12.90 -2.88 6.30
CA SER A 117 14.01 -2.80 5.35
C SER A 117 14.98 -3.92 5.62
N THR A 118 15.46 -4.56 4.55
CA THR A 118 16.54 -5.54 4.62
C THR A 118 17.84 -4.85 4.25
N VAL A 119 18.87 -5.05 5.08
CA VAL A 119 20.25 -4.71 4.73
C VAL A 119 20.86 -5.99 4.17
N LEU A 120 21.04 -6.04 2.86
CA LEU A 120 22.00 -6.94 2.23
C LEU A 120 23.29 -6.17 2.00
#